data_AF-A0A640W0L8-F1
#
_entry.id   AF-A0A640W0L8-F1
#
_cell.length_a   1.000
_cell.length_b   1.000
_cell.length_c   1.000
_cell.angle_alpha   90.00
_cell.angle_beta   90.00
_cell.angle_gamma   90.00
#
_symmetry.space_group_name_H-M   'P 1'
#
loop_
_entity.id
_entity.type
_entity.pdbx_description
1 polymer ?
#
loop_
_entity_poly.entity_id
_entity_poly.type
_entity_poly.pdbx_seq_one_letter_code
_entity_poly.pdbx_strand_id
1 'polypeptide(L)'
;MSCKYSIDNEGGKKAVTIDCMDCEHSSSLLDENCRKNIFDIIIKENADKIVLNHTFVKVFDGSSMELLKKLATFIDIISSLDARAMKKCGVDEDIINLARKDPIEAYKIFMKNKKGKGKKKPVILDDECNLLMSKILKIGLEIDDKESNFYYMHEMQPYVRPIFFDTYIHFSPPGDAVFIKKYEVGKGRKMQVSLYSLSSRPEKMYFVIPPEYNLPVEEIKLLQEVKERLAKHRPEDASFMDPESSREYFKRFAKN
;
A
#
# COMPACT_ATOMS: atom_id res chain seq x y z
N MET A 1 0.32 20.13 -3.56
CA MET A 1 -1.15 20.03 -3.66
C MET A 1 -1.63 18.99 -2.65
N SER A 2 -2.69 19.27 -1.90
CA SER A 2 -3.28 18.30 -0.97
C SER A 2 -4.11 17.28 -1.73
N CYS A 3 -3.89 15.98 -1.50
CA CYS A 3 -4.75 14.95 -2.06
C CYS A 3 -6.17 15.08 -1.52
N LYS A 4 -7.17 14.88 -2.38
CA LYS A 4 -8.57 14.75 -1.96
C LYS A 4 -8.78 13.37 -1.36
N TYR A 5 -9.43 13.29 -0.21
CA TYR A 5 -9.72 12.02 0.44
C TYR A 5 -11.06 12.05 1.16
N SER A 6 -11.63 10.86 1.38
CA SER A 6 -12.80 10.63 2.22
C SER A 6 -12.45 9.66 3.35
N ILE A 7 -13.24 9.70 4.41
CA ILE A 7 -13.07 8.86 5.60
C ILE A 7 -14.35 8.06 5.79
N ASP A 8 -14.20 6.78 6.05
CA ASP A 8 -15.29 5.90 6.44
C ASP A 8 -14.89 5.04 7.66
N ASN A 9 -15.88 4.56 8.41
CA ASN A 9 -15.65 3.68 9.55
C ASN A 9 -16.24 2.30 9.24
N GLU A 10 -15.38 1.38 8.80
CA GLU A 10 -15.75 0.00 8.48
C GLU A 10 -15.37 -0.92 9.64
N GLY A 11 -16.37 -1.48 10.34
CA GLY A 11 -16.11 -2.48 11.39
C GLY A 11 -15.24 -1.98 12.55
N GLY A 12 -15.33 -0.68 12.89
CA GLY A 12 -14.53 -0.04 13.93
C GLY A 12 -13.10 0.34 13.50
N LYS A 13 -12.72 0.09 12.25
CA LYS A 13 -11.49 0.60 11.65
C LYS A 13 -11.76 1.87 10.86
N LYS A 14 -10.90 2.87 11.00
CA LYS A 14 -10.95 4.12 10.24
C LYS A 14 -10.30 3.94 8.88
N ALA A 15 -11.10 3.79 7.83
CA ALA A 15 -10.65 3.64 6.46
C ALA A 15 -10.59 5.01 5.78
N VAL A 16 -9.44 5.33 5.17
CA VAL A 16 -9.26 6.56 4.40
C VAL A 16 -9.07 6.23 2.93
N THR A 17 -9.93 6.78 2.08
CA THR A 17 -9.87 6.61 0.63
C THR A 17 -9.36 7.88 -0.01
N ILE A 18 -8.19 7.81 -0.64
CA ILE A 18 -7.55 8.90 -1.36
C ILE A 18 -7.96 8.81 -2.83
N ASP A 19 -8.56 9.89 -3.34
CA ASP A 19 -9.02 9.99 -4.72
C ASP A 19 -7.84 10.41 -5.61
N CYS A 20 -7.34 9.48 -6.43
CA CYS A 20 -6.17 9.69 -7.28
C CYS A 20 -6.49 9.68 -8.78
N MET A 21 -7.77 9.61 -9.17
CA MET A 21 -8.17 9.48 -10.58
C MET A 21 -7.67 10.61 -11.49
N ASP A 22 -7.60 11.83 -10.95
CA ASP A 22 -7.15 13.03 -11.66
C ASP A 22 -5.75 13.50 -11.19
N CYS A 23 -4.95 12.60 -10.62
CA CYS A 23 -3.62 12.93 -10.11
C CYS A 23 -2.56 12.80 -11.22
N GLU A 24 -1.63 13.75 -11.28
CA GLU A 24 -0.47 13.70 -12.18
C GLU A 24 0.61 12.69 -11.72
N HIS A 25 0.44 12.08 -10.55
CA HIS A 25 1.40 11.16 -9.94
C HIS A 25 0.95 9.69 -10.03
N SER A 26 1.88 8.76 -9.77
CA SER A 26 1.67 7.32 -9.96
C SER A 26 0.78 6.61 -8.92
N SER A 27 0.21 7.36 -7.96
CA SER A 27 -0.62 6.81 -6.87
C SER A 27 0.10 5.65 -6.15
N SER A 28 1.34 5.88 -5.74
CA SER A 28 2.26 4.85 -5.26
C SER A 28 3.16 5.36 -4.14
N LEU A 29 3.56 4.49 -3.21
CA LEU A 29 4.58 4.81 -2.21
C LEU A 29 5.98 5.03 -2.80
N LEU A 30 6.19 4.65 -4.06
CA LEU A 30 7.43 4.91 -4.80
C LEU A 30 7.56 6.35 -5.29
N ASP A 31 6.44 7.08 -5.42
CA ASP A 31 6.45 8.49 -5.78
C ASP A 31 6.60 9.33 -4.52
N GLU A 32 7.59 10.22 -4.48
CA GLU A 32 7.90 11.06 -3.31
C GLU A 32 6.71 11.94 -2.90
N ASN A 33 5.97 12.51 -3.86
CA ASN A 33 4.85 13.41 -3.57
C ASN A 33 3.65 12.62 -3.03
N CYS A 34 3.34 11.48 -3.64
CA CYS A 34 2.32 10.56 -3.13
C CYS A 34 2.68 10.11 -1.71
N ARG A 35 3.92 9.65 -1.51
CA ARG A 35 4.39 9.14 -0.22
C ARG A 35 4.25 10.20 0.88
N LYS A 36 4.71 11.42 0.64
CA LYS A 36 4.55 12.54 1.57
C LYS A 36 3.08 12.76 1.95
N ASN A 37 2.21 12.90 0.96
CA ASN A 37 0.79 13.15 1.20
C ASN A 37 0.11 11.99 1.93
N ILE A 38 0.46 10.74 1.61
CA ILE A 38 -0.07 9.55 2.27
C ILE A 38 0.33 9.55 3.76
N PHE A 39 1.60 9.79 4.09
CA PHE A 39 2.02 9.84 5.49
C PHE A 39 1.40 11.00 6.26
N ASP A 40 1.29 12.19 5.64
CA ASP A 40 0.60 13.34 6.24
C ASP A 40 -0.86 12.99 6.58
N ILE A 41 -1.56 12.27 5.69
CA ILE A 41 -2.94 11.80 5.91
C ILE A 41 -3.00 10.73 7.01
N ILE A 42 -2.07 9.77 7.02
CA ILE A 42 -2.03 8.72 8.06
C ILE A 42 -1.84 9.34 9.45
N ILE A 43 -0.92 10.30 9.59
CA ILE A 43 -0.65 10.99 10.86
C ILE A 43 -1.87 11.81 11.28
N LYS A 44 -2.42 12.62 10.37
CA LYS A 44 -3.54 13.52 10.66
C LYS A 44 -4.81 12.76 11.04
N GLU A 45 -5.14 11.71 10.29
CA GLU A 45 -6.40 11.01 10.45
C GLU A 45 -6.31 9.79 11.37
N ASN A 46 -5.11 9.32 11.71
CA ASN A 46 -4.89 8.05 12.40
C ASN A 46 -5.58 6.89 11.69
N ALA A 47 -5.33 6.76 10.38
CA ALA A 47 -6.00 5.78 9.52
C ALA A 47 -5.60 4.35 9.88
N ASP A 48 -6.56 3.42 9.91
CA ASP A 48 -6.35 1.97 10.08
C ASP A 48 -6.27 1.21 8.75
N LYS A 49 -6.68 1.85 7.66
CA LYS A 49 -6.69 1.32 6.31
C LYS A 49 -6.58 2.48 5.32
N ILE A 50 -5.72 2.32 4.31
CA ILE A 50 -5.56 3.31 3.24
C ILE A 50 -5.96 2.69 1.92
N VAL A 51 -6.83 3.38 1.18
CA VAL A 51 -7.24 3.01 -0.18
C VAL A 51 -6.79 4.10 -1.13
N LEU A 52 -5.95 3.76 -2.11
CA LEU A 52 -5.61 4.65 -3.21
C LEU A 52 -6.55 4.32 -4.37
N ASN A 53 -7.50 5.22 -4.63
CA ASN A 53 -8.50 5.05 -5.68
C ASN A 53 -7.97 5.57 -7.01
N HIS A 54 -7.52 4.65 -7.86
CA HIS A 54 -7.07 4.89 -9.22
C HIS A 54 -7.64 3.77 -10.12
N THR A 55 -7.32 3.76 -11.42
CA THR A 55 -7.63 2.65 -12.35
C THR A 55 -7.36 1.26 -11.75
N PHE A 56 -6.26 1.13 -11.01
CA PHE A 56 -6.02 0.02 -10.10
C PHE A 56 -6.09 0.54 -8.68
N VAL A 57 -7.10 0.07 -7.95
CA VAL A 57 -7.29 0.40 -6.55
C VAL A 57 -6.27 -0.37 -5.73
N LYS A 58 -5.52 0.34 -4.89
CA LYS A 58 -4.52 -0.24 -3.97
C LYS A 58 -5.02 -0.08 -2.53
N VAL A 59 -5.02 -1.16 -1.76
CA VAL A 59 -5.49 -1.18 -0.38
C VAL A 59 -4.37 -1.64 0.54
N PHE A 60 -3.99 -0.78 1.47
CA PHE A 60 -3.06 -1.09 2.55
C PHE A 60 -3.86 -1.39 3.82
N ASP A 61 -3.75 -2.63 4.29
CA ASP A 61 -4.32 -3.15 5.55
C ASP A 61 -3.33 -4.19 6.13
N GLY A 62 -3.60 -4.69 7.33
CA GLY A 62 -2.80 -5.72 7.98
C GLY A 62 -1.34 -5.30 8.20
N SER A 63 -0.40 -6.19 7.85
CA SER A 63 1.04 -6.00 8.07
C SER A 63 1.60 -4.77 7.35
N SER A 64 1.17 -4.53 6.11
CA SER A 64 1.58 -3.36 5.33
C SER A 64 1.22 -2.05 6.05
N MET A 65 0.02 -2.00 6.63
CA MET A 65 -0.46 -0.83 7.36
C MET A 65 0.20 -0.69 8.73
N GLU A 66 0.52 -1.80 9.40
CA GLU A 66 1.30 -1.77 10.65
C GLU A 66 2.66 -1.09 10.44
N LEU A 67 3.38 -1.45 9.38
CA LEU A 67 4.66 -0.83 9.06
C LEU A 67 4.51 0.66 8.69
N LEU A 68 3.49 1.01 7.91
CA LEU A 68 3.16 2.41 7.60
C LEU A 68 2.86 3.22 8.87
N LYS A 69 2.10 2.67 9.82
CA LYS A 69 1.82 3.33 11.11
C LYS A 69 3.07 3.51 11.95
N LYS A 70 3.95 2.51 12.02
CA LYS A 70 5.24 2.60 12.72
C LYS A 70 6.08 3.75 12.16
N LEU A 71 6.17 3.87 10.83
CA LEU A 71 6.87 4.98 10.17
C LEU A 71 6.17 6.32 10.41
N ALA A 72 4.84 6.39 10.37
CA ALA A 72 4.08 7.60 10.69
C ALA A 72 4.34 8.08 12.12
N THR A 73 4.38 7.17 13.10
CA THR A 73 4.74 7.48 14.49
C THR A 73 6.17 8.01 14.59
N PHE A 74 7.11 7.47 13.82
CA PHE A 74 8.49 7.98 13.77
C PHE A 74 8.54 9.43 13.25
N ILE A 75 7.83 9.72 12.15
CA ILE A 75 7.74 11.06 11.58
C ILE A 75 7.13 12.05 12.58
N ASP A 76 6.05 11.65 13.26
CA ASP A 76 5.35 12.47 14.26
C ASP A 76 6.23 12.80 15.47
N ILE A 77 6.95 11.80 15.99
CA ILE A 77 7.90 11.98 17.09
C ILE A 77 9.01 12.97 16.73
N ILE A 78 9.62 12.81 15.55
CA ILE A 78 10.72 13.67 15.11
C ILE A 78 10.24 15.08 14.75
N SER A 79 9.07 15.21 14.14
CA SER A 79 8.47 16.50 13.78
C SER A 79 8.03 17.30 15.01
N SER A 80 7.75 16.64 16.14
CA SER A 80 7.33 17.26 17.39
C SER A 80 8.49 17.75 18.27
N LEU A 81 9.74 17.59 17.83
CA LEU A 81 10.91 18.04 18.58
C LEU A 81 11.04 19.57 18.54
N ASP A 82 11.41 20.17 19.67
CA ASP A 82 11.76 21.58 19.71
C ASP A 82 13.19 21.83 19.22
N ALA A 83 13.49 23.08 18.84
CA ALA A 83 14.81 23.45 18.31
C ALA A 83 15.96 23.16 19.29
N ARG A 84 15.66 23.12 20.60
CA ARG A 84 16.63 22.77 21.65
C ARG A 84 16.95 21.28 21.61
N ALA A 85 15.94 20.41 21.62
CA ALA A 85 16.12 18.96 21.54
C ALA A 85 16.74 18.53 20.21
N MET A 86 16.40 19.20 19.10
CA MET A 86 17.02 18.95 17.79
C MET A 86 18.55 19.08 17.84
N LYS A 87 19.07 20.25 18.25
CA LYS A 87 20.51 20.51 18.35
C LYS A 87 21.20 19.54 19.31
N LYS A 88 20.56 19.26 20.44
CA LYS A 88 21.12 18.44 21.52
C LYS A 88 21.16 16.96 21.17
N CYS A 89 20.10 16.44 20.56
CA CYS A 89 20.01 15.04 20.18
C CYS A 89 20.67 14.76 18.82
N GLY A 90 21.13 15.78 18.09
CA GLY A 90 21.74 15.64 16.77
C GLY A 90 20.72 15.21 15.71
N VAL A 91 19.51 15.79 15.80
CA VAL A 91 18.47 15.66 14.78
C VAL A 91 18.47 16.96 14.02
N ASP A 92 19.10 16.94 12.84
CA ASP A 92 19.16 18.11 11.97
C ASP A 92 17.82 18.30 11.24
N GLU A 93 17.56 19.53 10.82
CA GLU A 93 16.34 19.88 10.07
C GLU A 93 16.23 19.09 8.75
N ASP A 94 17.38 18.70 8.18
CA ASP A 94 17.46 17.81 7.03
C ASP A 94 16.87 16.43 7.30
N ILE A 95 17.02 15.87 8.51
CA ILE A 95 16.42 14.58 8.87
C ILE A 95 14.90 14.72 8.98
N ILE A 96 14.38 15.84 9.49
CA ILE A 96 12.95 16.11 9.57
C ILE A 96 12.36 16.23 8.15
N ASN A 97 13.02 17.00 7.28
CA ASN A 97 12.62 17.17 5.90
C ASN A 97 12.69 15.86 5.12
N LEU A 98 13.74 15.05 5.35
CA LEU A 98 13.87 13.72 4.78
C LEU A 98 12.80 12.79 5.33
N ALA A 99 12.46 12.83 6.62
CA ALA A 99 11.44 11.94 7.19
C ALA A 99 10.06 12.13 6.53
N ARG A 100 9.73 13.36 6.11
CA ARG A 100 8.49 13.63 5.35
C ARG A 100 8.55 13.12 3.91
N LYS A 101 9.74 13.04 3.33
CA LYS A 101 9.96 12.63 1.94
C LYS A 101 10.20 11.14 1.81
N ASP A 102 11.08 10.57 2.62
CA ASP A 102 11.44 9.15 2.73
C ASP A 102 11.69 8.79 4.20
N PRO A 103 10.65 8.34 4.92
CA PRO A 103 10.73 7.97 6.33
C PRO A 103 11.74 6.86 6.63
N ILE A 104 11.93 5.94 5.68
CA ILE A 104 12.84 4.80 5.85
C ILE A 104 14.28 5.29 5.85
N GLU A 105 14.65 6.10 4.87
CA GLU A 105 16.02 6.60 4.77
C GLU A 105 16.34 7.54 5.94
N ALA A 106 15.39 8.38 6.34
CA ALA A 106 15.50 9.19 7.54
C ALA A 106 15.72 8.34 8.80
N TYR A 107 14.98 7.24 8.95
CA TYR A 107 15.16 6.32 10.07
C TYR A 107 16.57 5.69 10.08
N LYS A 108 17.07 5.24 8.92
CA LYS A 108 18.43 4.67 8.82
C LYS A 108 19.50 5.67 9.21
N ILE A 109 19.43 6.90 8.69
CA ILE A 109 20.38 7.97 9.01
C ILE A 109 20.33 8.28 10.51
N PHE A 110 19.12 8.41 11.07
CA PHE A 110 18.93 8.62 12.50
C PHE A 110 19.59 7.53 13.34
N MET A 111 19.41 6.25 12.98
CA MET A 111 20.02 5.12 13.69
C MET A 111 21.55 5.05 13.51
N LYS A 112 22.08 5.38 12.31
CA LYS A 112 23.52 5.43 12.04
C LYS A 112 24.22 6.53 12.84
N ASN A 113 23.64 7.72 12.91
CA ASN A 113 24.18 8.86 13.67
C ASN A 113 24.30 8.57 15.17
N LYS A 114 23.50 7.64 15.69
CA LYS A 114 23.58 7.18 17.09
C LYS A 114 24.60 6.06 17.29
N LYS A 115 24.69 5.09 16.36
CA LYS A 115 25.70 4.01 16.41
C LYS A 115 27.12 4.54 16.24
N GLY A 116 27.33 5.59 15.43
CA GLY A 116 28.64 6.20 15.16
C GLY A 116 29.27 6.99 16.33
N LYS A 117 28.55 7.21 17.44
CA LYS A 117 29.09 7.89 18.64
C LYS A 117 29.76 6.95 19.65
N GLY A 118 30.07 5.71 19.27
CA GLY A 118 30.85 4.77 20.08
C GLY A 118 32.36 5.00 19.97
N LYS A 119 32.91 6.03 20.65
CA LYS A 119 34.33 6.10 21.13
C LYS A 119 34.75 7.42 21.79
N LYS A 120 33.84 8.24 22.31
CA LYS A 120 34.20 9.30 23.27
C LYS A 120 33.38 9.13 24.54
N LYS A 121 34.08 9.27 25.68
CA LYS A 121 33.68 9.13 27.09
C LYS A 121 32.19 9.37 27.37
N PRO A 122 31.60 8.76 28.41
CA PRO A 122 30.17 8.87 28.70
C PRO A 122 29.82 10.33 28.97
N VAL A 123 29.43 11.02 27.91
CA VAL A 123 28.64 12.23 28.03
C VAL A 123 27.32 11.70 28.54
N ILE A 124 26.95 12.10 29.74
CA ILE A 124 25.61 11.93 30.28
C ILE A 124 24.67 12.40 29.18
N LEU A 125 24.12 11.48 28.38
CA LEU A 125 23.05 11.83 27.45
C LEU A 125 21.91 12.22 28.38
N ASP A 126 21.59 13.50 28.43
CA ASP A 126 20.48 14.03 29.21
C ASP A 126 19.19 13.23 28.97
N ASP A 127 18.35 13.15 30.00
CA ASP A 127 17.13 12.35 30.06
C ASP A 127 16.23 12.48 28.81
N GLU A 128 16.15 13.66 28.20
CA GLU A 128 15.36 13.94 27.00
C GLU A 128 15.79 13.12 25.77
N CYS A 129 17.08 13.02 25.48
CA CYS A 129 17.55 12.28 24.31
C CYS A 129 17.46 10.77 24.52
N ASN A 130 17.65 10.30 25.76
CA ASN A 130 17.40 8.90 26.11
C ASN A 130 15.92 8.57 26.00
N LEU A 131 15.03 9.48 26.43
CA LEU A 131 13.59 9.33 26.28
C LEU A 131 13.19 9.26 24.80
N LEU A 132 13.72 10.15 23.95
CA LEU A 132 13.51 10.12 22.50
C LEU A 132 13.94 8.78 21.89
N MET A 133 15.15 8.32 22.21
CA MET A 133 15.64 7.03 21.74
C MET A 133 14.77 5.88 22.22
N SER A 134 14.33 5.91 23.48
CA SER A 134 13.43 4.88 24.02
C SER A 134 12.08 4.86 23.30
N LYS A 135 11.53 6.03 22.96
CA LYS A 135 10.28 6.15 22.20
C LYS A 135 10.44 5.56 20.80
N ILE A 136 11.53 5.89 20.11
CA ILE A 136 11.80 5.39 18.75
C ILE A 136 12.07 3.88 18.74
N LEU A 137 12.84 3.36 19.70
CA LEU A 137 13.08 1.92 19.82
C LEU A 137 11.80 1.13 20.13
N LYS A 138 10.89 1.71 20.93
CA LYS A 138 9.58 1.11 21.23
C LYS A 138 8.66 0.97 20.02
N ILE A 139 8.91 1.71 18.93
CA ILE A 139 8.15 1.57 17.69
C ILE A 139 8.36 0.17 17.08
N GLY A 140 9.54 -0.43 17.28
CA GLY A 140 9.85 -1.76 16.75
C GLY A 140 9.96 -1.79 15.23
N LEU A 141 10.66 -0.82 14.64
CA LEU A 141 10.99 -0.80 13.21
C LEU A 141 12.17 -1.74 12.93
N GLU A 142 11.91 -2.78 12.14
CA GLU A 142 12.90 -3.76 11.68
C GLU A 142 13.40 -3.39 10.29
N ILE A 143 14.26 -2.36 10.22
CA ILE A 143 14.84 -1.86 8.98
C ILE A 143 16.33 -2.22 8.93
N ASP A 144 16.70 -3.05 7.97
CA ASP A 144 18.06 -3.42 7.56
C ASP A 144 18.69 -2.40 6.57
N ASP A 145 19.87 -2.74 6.04
CA ASP A 145 20.63 -1.87 5.12
C ASP A 145 20.13 -1.88 3.65
N LYS A 146 18.99 -2.52 3.33
CA LYS A 146 18.40 -2.47 1.97
C LYS A 146 17.91 -1.06 1.62
N GLU A 147 17.76 -0.76 0.34
CA GLU A 147 17.22 0.51 -0.14
C GLU A 147 15.77 0.74 0.29
N SER A 148 15.34 1.99 0.46
CA SER A 148 13.95 2.30 0.87
C SER A 148 12.90 1.73 -0.09
N ASN A 149 13.19 1.73 -1.40
CA ASN A 149 12.31 1.17 -2.42
C ASN A 149 11.99 -0.31 -2.19
N PHE A 150 12.93 -1.08 -1.63
CA PHE A 150 12.69 -2.48 -1.30
C PHE A 150 11.48 -2.62 -0.35
N TYR A 151 11.44 -1.82 0.71
CA TYR A 151 10.36 -1.88 1.69
C TYR A 151 9.02 -1.43 1.10
N TYR A 152 9.01 -0.34 0.32
CA TYR A 152 7.79 0.12 -0.34
C TYR A 152 7.24 -0.91 -1.35
N MET A 153 8.12 -1.69 -1.99
CA MET A 153 7.73 -2.69 -2.99
C MET A 153 7.41 -4.07 -2.42
N HIS A 154 8.04 -4.46 -1.30
CA HIS A 154 8.00 -5.85 -0.81
C HIS A 154 7.41 -5.98 0.59
N GLU A 155 7.67 -5.04 1.50
CA GLU A 155 7.18 -5.09 2.88
C GLU A 155 5.84 -4.35 3.06
N MET A 156 5.59 -3.33 2.24
CA MET A 156 4.35 -2.54 2.22
C MET A 156 3.50 -2.86 1.00
N GLN A 157 3.35 -4.14 0.66
CA GLN A 157 2.57 -4.52 -0.52
C GLN A 157 1.07 -4.29 -0.29
N PRO A 158 0.40 -3.52 -1.16
CA PRO A 158 -1.03 -3.38 -1.10
C PRO A 158 -1.73 -4.60 -1.72
N TYR A 159 -2.95 -4.86 -1.26
CA TYR A 159 -3.93 -5.58 -2.05
C TYR A 159 -4.33 -4.73 -3.25
N VAL A 160 -4.48 -5.33 -4.42
CA VAL A 160 -4.79 -4.59 -5.64
C VAL A 160 -6.02 -5.17 -6.32
N ARG A 161 -6.81 -4.32 -6.96
CA ARG A 161 -7.89 -4.70 -7.89
C ARG A 161 -8.08 -3.65 -9.00
N PRO A 162 -8.48 -4.04 -10.22
CA PRO A 162 -9.02 -3.09 -11.19
C PRO A 162 -10.28 -2.41 -10.62
N ILE A 163 -10.50 -1.14 -10.96
CA ILE A 163 -11.63 -0.36 -10.40
C ILE A 163 -13.01 -0.99 -10.67
N PHE A 164 -13.19 -1.64 -11.83
CA PHE A 164 -14.45 -2.30 -12.21
C PHE A 164 -14.68 -3.65 -11.51
N PHE A 165 -13.66 -4.23 -10.89
CA PHE A 165 -13.73 -5.57 -10.33
C PHE A 165 -13.65 -5.52 -8.80
N ASP A 166 -14.43 -6.33 -8.09
CA ASP A 166 -14.59 -6.17 -6.63
C ASP A 166 -13.70 -7.12 -5.80
N THR A 167 -13.02 -8.07 -6.45
CA THR A 167 -12.10 -8.99 -5.76
C THR A 167 -10.71 -8.38 -5.67
N TYR A 168 -10.09 -8.47 -4.49
CA TYR A 168 -8.70 -8.06 -4.25
C TYR A 168 -7.74 -9.26 -4.33
N ILE A 169 -6.53 -9.04 -4.87
CA ILE A 169 -5.45 -10.04 -4.84
C ILE A 169 -4.13 -9.44 -4.37
N HIS A 170 -3.26 -10.34 -3.91
CA HIS A 170 -1.82 -10.09 -3.84
C HIS A 170 -1.19 -10.36 -5.20
N PHE A 171 -0.29 -9.48 -5.65
CA PHE A 171 0.42 -9.63 -6.93
C PHE A 171 1.66 -10.52 -6.84
N SER A 172 2.09 -10.84 -5.62
CA SER A 172 3.25 -11.65 -5.30
C SER A 172 2.83 -12.94 -4.59
N PRO A 173 3.54 -14.05 -4.80
CA PRO A 173 3.41 -15.21 -3.94
C PRO A 173 3.99 -14.90 -2.54
N PRO A 174 3.58 -15.63 -1.49
CA PRO A 174 4.17 -15.53 -0.16
C PRO A 174 5.69 -15.75 -0.17
N GLY A 175 6.42 -15.13 0.77
CA GLY A 175 7.89 -15.21 0.81
C GLY A 175 8.46 -16.61 1.06
N ASP A 176 7.66 -17.53 1.61
CA ASP A 176 8.04 -18.93 1.86
C ASP A 176 7.70 -19.86 0.68
N ALA A 177 7.18 -19.32 -0.42
CA ALA A 177 6.76 -20.07 -1.60
C ALA A 177 7.93 -20.37 -2.55
N VAL A 178 8.16 -21.65 -2.79
CA VAL A 178 9.17 -22.16 -3.73
C VAL A 178 8.51 -22.56 -5.03
N PHE A 179 8.94 -21.95 -6.14
CA PHE A 179 8.36 -22.22 -7.45
C PHE A 179 8.60 -23.66 -7.90
N ILE A 180 7.55 -24.33 -8.38
CA ILE A 180 7.61 -25.69 -8.94
C ILE A 180 7.53 -25.64 -10.46
N LYS A 181 6.42 -25.09 -10.99
CA LYS A 181 6.18 -25.04 -12.44
C LYS A 181 5.13 -24.00 -12.81
N LYS A 182 5.05 -23.70 -14.09
CA LYS A 182 4.05 -22.82 -14.69
C LYS A 182 3.38 -23.50 -15.87
N TYR A 183 2.08 -23.29 -16.04
CA TYR A 183 1.32 -23.78 -17.18
C TYR A 183 0.16 -22.84 -17.51
N GLU A 184 -0.42 -23.00 -18.70
CA GLU A 184 -1.52 -22.16 -19.17
C GLU A 184 -2.82 -22.94 -19.22
N VAL A 185 -3.92 -22.28 -18.84
CA VAL A 185 -5.28 -22.84 -18.92
C VAL A 185 -6.21 -21.90 -19.68
N GLY A 186 -7.26 -22.46 -20.29
CA GLY A 186 -8.31 -21.71 -20.98
C GLY A 186 -8.28 -21.84 -22.50
N LYS A 187 -9.46 -21.65 -23.11
CA LYS A 187 -9.69 -21.73 -24.57
C LYS A 187 -9.60 -20.36 -25.28
N GLY A 188 -9.56 -19.25 -24.55
CA GLY A 188 -9.46 -17.87 -25.06
C GLY A 188 -8.17 -17.18 -24.61
N ARG A 189 -8.27 -16.00 -23.98
CA ARG A 189 -7.14 -15.36 -23.27
C ARG A 189 -6.56 -16.38 -22.28
N LYS A 190 -5.32 -16.80 -22.50
CA LYS A 190 -4.65 -17.82 -21.71
C LYS A 190 -4.39 -17.28 -20.31
N MET A 191 -4.78 -18.05 -19.30
CA MET A 191 -4.51 -17.71 -17.91
C MET A 191 -3.28 -18.51 -17.45
N GLN A 192 -2.29 -17.79 -16.94
CA GLN A 192 -1.06 -18.40 -16.44
C GLN A 192 -1.26 -18.84 -14.99
N VAL A 193 -1.03 -20.12 -14.73
CA VAL A 193 -1.09 -20.72 -13.39
C VAL A 193 0.32 -21.10 -12.98
N SER A 194 0.75 -20.58 -11.83
CA SER A 194 2.04 -20.91 -11.22
C SER A 194 1.80 -21.80 -10.01
N LEU A 195 2.51 -22.93 -9.93
CA LEU A 195 2.43 -23.86 -8.83
C LEU A 195 3.66 -23.68 -7.94
N TYR A 196 3.43 -23.52 -6.64
CA TYR A 196 4.46 -23.39 -5.61
C TYR A 196 4.33 -24.51 -4.56
N SER A 197 5.43 -24.86 -3.91
CA SER A 197 5.44 -25.55 -2.61
C SER A 197 5.73 -24.54 -1.52
N LEU A 198 5.07 -24.66 -0.38
CA LEU A 198 5.35 -23.80 0.77
C LEU A 198 6.46 -24.44 1.61
N SER A 199 7.46 -23.66 2.00
CA SER A 199 8.58 -24.18 2.80
C SER A 199 8.22 -24.33 4.28
N SER A 200 7.24 -23.55 4.76
CA SER A 200 6.74 -23.61 6.14
C SER A 200 5.80 -24.79 6.41
N ARG A 201 5.15 -25.32 5.37
CA ARG A 201 4.11 -26.36 5.49
C ARG A 201 4.09 -27.27 4.26
N PRO A 202 3.76 -28.57 4.41
CA PRO A 202 3.79 -29.54 3.32
C PRO A 202 2.60 -29.41 2.34
N GLU A 203 2.29 -28.19 1.90
CA GLU A 203 1.17 -27.88 1.00
C GLU A 203 1.68 -27.31 -0.32
N LYS A 204 0.92 -27.57 -1.39
CA LYS A 204 1.12 -26.92 -2.69
C LYS A 204 0.13 -25.77 -2.83
N MET A 205 0.59 -24.66 -3.39
CA MET A 205 -0.20 -23.47 -3.64
C MET A 205 -0.28 -23.19 -5.14
N TYR A 206 -1.50 -23.09 -5.65
CA TYR A 206 -1.75 -22.56 -6.99
C TYR A 206 -1.91 -21.04 -6.89
N PHE A 207 -1.10 -20.32 -7.66
CA PHE A 207 -1.10 -18.87 -7.72
C PHE A 207 -1.45 -18.41 -9.12
N VAL A 208 -2.42 -17.49 -9.21
CA VAL A 208 -3.00 -17.03 -10.46
C VAL A 208 -3.20 -15.52 -10.37
N ILE A 209 -2.75 -14.81 -11.40
CA ILE A 209 -3.13 -13.42 -11.65
C ILE A 209 -4.11 -13.46 -12.82
N PRO A 210 -5.40 -13.16 -12.59
CA PRO A 210 -6.39 -13.19 -13.66
C PRO A 210 -6.00 -12.22 -14.79
N PRO A 211 -6.22 -12.56 -16.07
CA PRO A 211 -5.83 -11.72 -17.20
C PRO A 211 -6.45 -10.32 -17.16
N GLU A 212 -7.57 -10.15 -16.47
CA GLU A 212 -8.23 -8.86 -16.21
C GLU A 212 -7.33 -7.85 -15.49
N TYR A 213 -6.35 -8.32 -14.72
CA TYR A 213 -5.38 -7.48 -14.01
C TYR A 213 -4.25 -6.98 -14.91
N ASN A 214 -4.12 -7.54 -16.11
CA ASN A 214 -3.12 -7.15 -17.10
C ASN A 214 -3.73 -6.36 -18.27
N LEU A 215 -4.96 -5.85 -18.10
CA LEU A 215 -5.64 -5.06 -19.11
C LEU A 215 -5.00 -3.66 -19.25
N PRO A 216 -4.94 -3.11 -20.49
CA PRO A 216 -4.61 -1.71 -20.70
C PRO A 216 -5.55 -0.77 -19.94
N VAL A 217 -5.05 0.41 -19.56
CA VAL A 217 -5.79 1.42 -18.79
C VAL A 217 -7.07 1.83 -19.52
N GLU A 218 -7.03 1.94 -20.84
CA GLU A 218 -8.15 2.30 -21.70
C GLU A 218 -9.26 1.24 -21.65
N GLU A 219 -8.89 -0.05 -21.69
CA GLU A 219 -9.85 -1.15 -21.56
C GLU A 219 -10.49 -1.17 -20.16
N ILE A 220 -9.70 -0.90 -19.11
CA ILE A 220 -10.21 -0.85 -17.73
C ILE A 220 -11.22 0.30 -17.56
N LYS A 221 -10.92 1.48 -18.11
CA LYS A 221 -11.84 2.63 -18.09
C LYS A 221 -13.15 2.30 -18.82
N LEU A 222 -13.07 1.71 -20.01
CA LEU A 222 -14.25 1.27 -20.75
C LEU A 222 -15.10 0.27 -19.95
N LEU A 223 -14.46 -0.72 -19.32
CA LEU A 223 -15.17 -1.70 -18.49
C LEU A 223 -15.83 -1.06 -17.25
N GLN A 224 -15.19 -0.04 -16.66
CA GLN A 224 -15.79 0.73 -15.57
C GLN A 224 -17.04 1.48 -16.04
N GLU A 225 -16.99 2.16 -17.17
CA GLU A 225 -18.16 2.86 -17.76
C GLU A 225 -19.31 1.88 -18.06
N VAL A 226 -18.98 0.72 -18.63
CA VAL A 226 -19.96 -0.34 -18.88
C VAL A 226 -20.57 -0.83 -17.56
N LYS A 227 -19.77 -1.09 -16.52
CA LYS A 227 -20.27 -1.48 -15.19
C LYS A 227 -21.23 -0.44 -14.64
N GLU A 228 -20.89 0.84 -14.71
CA GLU A 228 -21.75 1.92 -14.22
C GLU A 228 -23.05 2.06 -15.01
N ARG A 229 -22.99 1.90 -16.34
CA ARG A 229 -24.20 1.90 -17.20
C ARG A 229 -25.09 0.71 -16.89
N LEU A 230 -24.50 -0.48 -16.70
CA LEU A 230 -25.24 -1.70 -16.34
C LEU A 230 -25.82 -1.64 -14.93
N ALA A 231 -25.11 -1.05 -13.95
CA ALA A 231 -25.59 -0.91 -12.58
C ALA A 231 -26.84 -0.03 -12.47
N LYS A 232 -26.98 0.96 -13.36
CA LYS A 232 -28.18 1.80 -13.46
C LYS A 232 -29.33 1.10 -14.19
N HIS A 233 -29.02 0.06 -14.96
CA HIS A 233 -30.02 -0.67 -15.73
C HIS A 233 -30.73 -1.70 -14.86
N ARG A 234 -32.04 -1.56 -14.70
CA ARG A 234 -32.88 -2.54 -14.01
C ARG A 234 -33.55 -3.41 -15.07
N PRO A 235 -33.21 -4.72 -15.18
CA PRO A 235 -33.88 -5.60 -16.13
C PRO A 235 -35.39 -5.66 -15.82
N GLU A 236 -36.22 -5.53 -16.84
CA GLU A 236 -37.68 -5.58 -16.69
C GLU A 236 -38.20 -7.02 -16.58
N ASP A 237 -37.46 -7.99 -17.16
CA ASP A 237 -37.88 -9.39 -17.26
C ASP A 237 -37.04 -10.35 -16.39
N ALA A 238 -37.71 -11.38 -15.86
CA ALA A 238 -37.10 -12.48 -15.10
C ALA A 238 -36.18 -13.38 -15.94
N SER A 239 -36.15 -13.19 -17.27
CA SER A 239 -35.22 -13.86 -18.21
C SER A 239 -33.75 -13.57 -17.90
N PHE A 240 -33.47 -12.58 -17.06
CA PHE A 240 -32.13 -12.31 -16.54
C PHE A 240 -31.64 -13.36 -15.53
N MET A 241 -32.54 -14.16 -14.93
CA MET A 241 -32.19 -15.09 -13.84
C MET A 241 -31.50 -16.38 -14.33
N ASP A 242 -31.61 -16.71 -15.61
CA ASP A 242 -30.94 -17.89 -16.19
C ASP A 242 -29.57 -17.51 -16.82
N PRO A 243 -28.46 -18.17 -16.44
CA PRO A 243 -27.12 -17.82 -16.91
C PRO A 243 -26.91 -17.89 -18.44
N GLU A 244 -27.64 -18.74 -19.16
CA GLU A 244 -27.52 -18.84 -20.61
C GLU A 244 -28.22 -17.64 -21.28
N SER A 245 -29.43 -17.31 -20.83
CA SER A 245 -30.18 -16.15 -21.35
C SER A 245 -29.58 -14.80 -20.92
N SER A 246 -28.96 -14.69 -19.74
CA SER A 246 -28.29 -13.44 -19.32
C SER A 246 -27.19 -13.03 -20.30
N ARG A 247 -26.43 -13.99 -20.85
CA ARG A 247 -25.35 -13.70 -21.82
C ARG A 247 -25.91 -13.09 -23.10
N GLU A 248 -27.01 -13.63 -23.61
CA GLU A 248 -27.64 -13.11 -24.81
C GLU A 248 -28.29 -11.74 -24.57
N TYR A 249 -28.90 -11.56 -23.40
CA TYR A 249 -29.41 -10.27 -22.95
C TYR A 249 -28.34 -9.18 -22.96
N PHE A 250 -27.18 -9.41 -22.33
CA PHE A 250 -26.08 -8.44 -22.34
C PHE A 250 -25.56 -8.16 -23.76
N LYS A 251 -25.49 -9.16 -24.64
CA LYS A 251 -25.12 -8.94 -26.06
C LYS A 251 -26.11 -8.05 -26.80
N ARG A 252 -27.41 -8.17 -26.52
CA ARG A 252 -28.45 -7.31 -27.12
C ARG A 252 -28.36 -5.89 -26.56
N PHE A 253 -28.23 -5.77 -25.24
CA PHE A 253 -28.08 -4.48 -24.58
C PHE A 253 -26.87 -3.69 -25.08
N ALA A 254 -25.73 -4.35 -25.27
CA ALA A 254 -24.51 -3.71 -25.75
C ALA A 254 -24.58 -3.20 -27.21
N LYS A 255 -25.57 -3.61 -28.00
CA LYS A 255 -25.78 -3.10 -29.38
C LYS A 255 -26.57 -1.79 -29.42
N ASN A 256 -27.21 -1.40 -28.31
CA ASN A 256 -28.07 -0.21 -28.18
C ASN A 256 -27.37 0.91 -27.39
#